data_AF-A0A499VGE4-F1
#
_entry.id   AF-A0A499VGE4-F1
#
_cell.length_a   1.000
_cell.length_b   1.000
_cell.length_c   1.000
_cell.angle_alpha   90.00
_cell.angle_beta   90.00
_cell.angle_gamma   90.00
#
_symmetry.space_group_name_H-M   'P 1'
#
loop_
_entity.id
_entity.type
_entity.pdbx_description
1 polymer ?
#
loop_
_entity_poly.entity_id
_entity_poly.type
_entity_poly.pdbx_seq_one_letter_code
_entity_poly.pdbx_strand_id
1 'polypeptide(L)'
;MTDRRTEAGPRAGDYPTGSWGDESRDYHVCVEVPAAGLGQEMLAGRISLVVPQSDGSTQNLGAQGLVRAVWTDDMEASTSINPQVAHYTGQAELAQVIQQGLDARKSGDVDGATAKLGRAVQLASASGNTDTAKLLAKVVDVVDAAAGTVRLKAKVEEADEMTLETRSTKTVRVKK
;
A
#
# COMPACT_ATOMS: atom_id res chain seq x y z
N MET A 1 1.08 9.33 1.92
CA MET A 1 2.03 10.32 1.34
C MET A 1 1.30 11.49 0.70
N THR A 2 0.09 11.29 0.16
CA THR A 2 -0.73 12.30 -0.51
C THR A 2 -0.85 13.62 0.28
N ASP A 3 -1.07 13.53 1.60
CA ASP A 3 -1.27 14.71 2.47
C ASP A 3 0.01 15.50 2.77
N ARG A 4 1.18 15.00 2.34
CA ARG A 4 2.48 15.64 2.55
C ARG A 4 2.97 16.42 1.32
N ARG A 5 2.10 16.65 0.33
CA ARG A 5 2.44 17.38 -0.90
C ARG A 5 2.83 18.83 -0.59
N THR A 6 3.93 19.29 -1.17
CA THR A 6 4.29 20.72 -1.25
C THR A 6 4.17 21.20 -2.70
N GLU A 7 3.68 22.43 -2.92
CA GLU A 7 3.56 22.97 -4.28
C GLU A 7 4.95 23.28 -4.87
N ALA A 8 5.19 22.80 -6.08
CA ALA A 8 6.43 23.03 -6.84
C ALA A 8 6.18 23.67 -8.22
N GLY A 9 4.94 24.08 -8.47
CA GLY A 9 4.49 24.71 -9.71
C GLY A 9 3.06 24.33 -10.11
N PRO A 10 2.52 24.92 -11.19
CA PRO A 10 1.10 24.79 -11.56
C PRO A 10 0.61 23.36 -11.83
N ARG A 11 1.53 22.46 -12.20
CA ARG A 11 1.26 21.02 -12.46
C ARG A 11 2.32 20.13 -11.82
N ALA A 12 2.95 20.63 -10.74
CA ALA A 12 4.01 19.92 -10.03
C ALA A 12 3.69 19.88 -8.54
N GLY A 13 4.11 18.80 -7.89
CA GLY A 13 3.95 18.60 -6.47
C GLY A 13 5.13 17.79 -5.97
N ASP A 14 5.80 18.31 -4.96
CA ASP A 14 6.89 17.61 -4.31
C ASP A 14 6.35 16.82 -3.13
N TYR A 15 6.84 15.60 -2.98
CA TYR A 15 6.47 14.70 -1.89
C TYR A 15 7.74 14.36 -1.12
N PRO A 16 7.86 14.76 0.16
CA PRO A 16 9.09 14.58 0.91
C PRO A 16 9.35 13.08 1.14
N THR A 17 10.46 12.59 0.60
CA THR A 17 10.92 11.20 0.79
C THR A 17 11.91 11.06 1.95
N GLY A 18 12.38 12.16 2.53
CA GLY A 18 13.38 12.16 3.62
C GLY A 18 14.79 11.85 3.12
N SER A 19 15.70 11.53 4.05
CA SER A 19 17.09 11.19 3.72
C SER A 19 17.20 9.81 3.07
N TRP A 20 18.20 9.63 2.21
CA TRP A 20 18.51 8.38 1.51
C TRP A 20 19.92 7.92 1.85
N GLY A 21 20.10 6.62 2.06
CA GLY A 21 21.41 5.96 2.15
C GLY A 21 21.62 4.96 1.00
N ASP A 22 22.45 3.94 1.23
CA ASP A 22 22.49 2.75 0.36
C ASP A 22 21.25 1.89 0.62
N GLU A 23 20.14 2.26 -0.04
CA GLU A 23 18.84 1.64 0.17
C GLU A 23 17.99 1.62 -1.10
N SER A 24 16.86 0.91 -1.04
CA SER A 24 15.89 0.86 -2.12
C SER A 24 14.49 1.00 -1.55
N ARG A 25 13.69 1.89 -2.18
CA ARG A 25 12.33 2.21 -1.77
C ARG A 25 11.41 2.11 -2.97
N ASP A 26 10.21 1.59 -2.78
CA ASP A 26 9.17 1.53 -3.80
C ASP A 26 8.00 2.42 -3.38
N TYR A 27 7.39 3.08 -4.35
CA TYR A 27 6.28 4.02 -4.15
C TYR A 27 5.09 3.60 -5.01
N HIS A 28 3.90 3.59 -4.42
CA HIS A 28 2.65 3.39 -5.15
C HIS A 28 2.03 4.76 -5.43
N VAL A 29 1.83 5.09 -6.70
CA VAL A 29 1.23 6.34 -7.16
C VAL A 29 -0.04 6.03 -7.93
N CYS A 30 -1.14 6.68 -7.57
CA CYS A 30 -2.38 6.66 -8.32
C CYS A 30 -2.60 8.05 -8.92
N VAL A 31 -2.88 8.10 -10.23
CA VAL A 31 -3.15 9.36 -10.95
C VAL A 31 -4.51 9.23 -11.62
N GLU A 32 -5.41 10.14 -11.29
CA GLU A 32 -6.68 10.28 -11.98
C GLU A 32 -6.47 11.10 -13.26
N VAL A 33 -6.92 10.57 -14.39
CA VAL A 33 -6.82 11.22 -15.70
C VAL A 33 -8.21 11.28 -16.34
N PRO A 34 -8.52 12.34 -17.11
CA PRO A 34 -9.78 12.39 -17.83
C PRO A 34 -9.83 11.26 -18.87
N ALA A 35 -11.02 10.70 -19.06
CA ALA A 35 -11.23 9.68 -20.08
C ALA A 35 -10.88 10.22 -21.47
N ALA A 36 -10.26 9.38 -22.29
CA ALA A 36 -9.85 9.70 -23.65
C ALA A 36 -10.44 8.69 -24.64
N GLY A 37 -10.29 8.95 -25.94
CA GLY A 37 -10.76 8.03 -26.98
C GLY A 37 -9.94 6.74 -27.03
N LEU A 38 -10.55 5.65 -27.54
CA LEU A 38 -9.82 4.40 -27.80
C LEU A 38 -8.61 4.65 -28.73
N GLY A 39 -7.51 3.96 -28.46
CA GLY A 39 -6.23 4.12 -29.15
C GLY A 39 -5.46 5.38 -28.77
N GLN A 40 -5.99 6.23 -27.87
CA GLN A 40 -5.27 7.40 -27.39
C GLN A 40 -4.35 7.05 -26.22
N GLU A 41 -3.27 7.81 -26.15
CA GLU A 41 -2.28 7.74 -25.08
C GLU A 41 -2.09 9.11 -24.45
N MET A 42 -1.97 9.12 -23.11
CA MET A 42 -1.68 10.30 -22.32
C MET A 42 -0.49 10.04 -21.40
N LEU A 43 0.40 11.02 -21.28
CA LEU A 43 1.35 11.08 -20.18
C LEU A 43 0.60 11.57 -18.93
N ALA A 44 0.15 10.63 -18.10
CA ALA A 44 -0.57 10.90 -16.86
C ALA A 44 0.31 11.64 -15.84
N GLY A 45 1.62 11.34 -15.83
CA GLY A 45 2.54 12.01 -14.94
C GLY A 45 4.01 11.72 -15.25
N ARG A 46 4.87 12.58 -14.74
CA ARG A 46 6.32 12.40 -14.75
C ARG A 46 6.83 12.48 -13.32
N ILE A 47 7.45 11.41 -12.87
CA ILE A 47 8.10 11.34 -11.56
C ILE A 47 9.57 11.62 -11.75
N SER A 48 10.14 12.46 -10.90
CA SER A 48 11.57 12.72 -10.81
C SER A 48 11.98 12.69 -9.35
N LEU A 49 13.20 12.24 -9.07
CA LEU A 49 13.80 12.38 -7.75
C LEU A 49 14.67 13.64 -7.74
N VAL A 50 14.38 14.55 -6.82
CA VAL A 50 15.08 15.83 -6.69
C VAL A 50 15.69 15.96 -5.29
N VAL A 51 16.80 16.68 -5.20
CA VAL A 51 17.49 16.99 -3.94
C VAL A 51 17.48 18.50 -3.73
N PRO A 52 16.94 19.01 -2.60
CA PRO A 52 17.01 20.43 -2.29
C PRO A 52 18.47 20.85 -2.09
N GLN A 53 18.81 22.02 -2.61
CA GLN A 53 20.13 22.63 -2.52
C GLN A 53 20.13 23.75 -1.47
N SER A 54 21.31 24.09 -0.97
CA SER A 54 21.50 25.13 0.05
C SER A 54 21.06 26.52 -0.39
N ASP A 55 21.01 26.77 -1.70
CA ASP A 55 20.58 28.03 -2.31
C ASP A 55 19.06 28.12 -2.53
N GLY A 56 18.30 27.12 -2.07
CA GLY A 56 16.85 27.03 -2.24
C GLY A 56 16.41 26.48 -3.59
N SER A 57 17.34 26.12 -4.48
CA SER A 57 17.03 25.42 -5.72
C SER A 57 16.85 23.91 -5.49
N THR A 58 16.32 23.21 -6.49
CA THR A 58 16.22 21.75 -6.48
C THR A 58 17.04 21.15 -7.60
N GLN A 59 17.94 20.23 -7.27
CA GLN A 59 18.71 19.48 -8.25
C GLN A 59 17.97 18.20 -8.63
N ASN A 60 17.69 17.99 -9.92
CA ASN A 60 17.16 16.73 -10.42
C ASN A 60 18.28 15.69 -10.53
N LEU A 61 18.07 14.48 -10.00
CA LEU A 61 19.05 13.39 -10.06
C LEU A 61 19.09 12.67 -11.42
N GLY A 62 18.36 13.17 -12.42
CA GLY A 62 18.37 12.69 -13.81
C GLY A 62 17.49 11.47 -14.06
N ALA A 63 17.16 10.69 -13.04
CA ALA A 63 16.21 9.59 -13.15
C ALA A 63 14.77 10.11 -13.27
N GLN A 64 14.08 9.71 -14.35
CA GLN A 64 12.67 10.03 -14.57
C GLN A 64 11.84 8.78 -14.84
N GLY A 65 10.70 8.68 -14.19
CA GLY A 65 9.67 7.68 -14.47
C GLY A 65 8.50 8.34 -15.20
N LEU A 66 8.04 7.74 -16.30
CA LEU A 66 6.86 8.19 -17.03
C LEU A 66 5.67 7.30 -16.70
N VAL A 67 4.56 7.90 -16.27
CA VAL A 67 3.29 7.20 -16.07
C VAL A 67 2.42 7.47 -17.28
N ARG A 68 2.11 6.42 -18.03
CA ARG A 68 1.32 6.48 -19.26
C ARG A 68 -0.05 5.88 -19.00
N ALA A 69 -1.08 6.52 -19.55
CA ALA A 69 -2.43 5.99 -19.63
C ALA A 69 -2.75 5.74 -21.11
N VAL A 70 -3.14 4.51 -21.43
CA VAL A 70 -3.52 4.10 -22.78
C VAL A 70 -4.94 3.57 -22.71
N TRP A 71 -5.86 4.16 -23.48
CA TRP A 71 -7.23 3.67 -23.60
C TRP A 71 -7.30 2.71 -24.76
N THR A 72 -7.75 1.49 -24.50
CA THR A 72 -7.77 0.41 -25.49
C THR A 72 -9.05 -0.42 -25.33
N ASP A 73 -9.53 -0.97 -26.43
CA ASP A 73 -10.60 -1.98 -26.48
C ASP A 73 -10.07 -3.41 -26.44
N ASP A 74 -8.74 -3.57 -26.44
CA ASP A 74 -8.08 -4.84 -26.19
C ASP A 74 -8.36 -5.29 -24.73
N MET A 75 -9.20 -6.32 -24.62
CA MET A 75 -9.57 -6.90 -23.34
C MET A 75 -8.39 -7.55 -22.62
N GLU A 76 -7.41 -8.12 -23.31
CA GLU A 76 -6.23 -8.71 -22.66
C GLU A 76 -5.34 -7.61 -22.07
N ALA A 77 -5.11 -6.53 -22.83
CA ALA A 77 -4.29 -5.41 -22.37
C ALA A 77 -4.94 -4.64 -21.21
N SER A 78 -6.27 -4.46 -21.24
CA SER A 78 -7.02 -3.70 -20.21
C SER A 78 -7.33 -4.51 -18.94
N THR A 79 -7.41 -5.83 -19.03
CA THR A 79 -7.65 -6.71 -17.86
C THR A 79 -6.37 -7.26 -17.25
N SER A 80 -5.21 -7.05 -17.89
CA SER A 80 -3.91 -7.44 -17.36
C SER A 80 -3.60 -6.70 -16.06
N ILE A 81 -3.53 -7.45 -14.97
CA ILE A 81 -3.19 -6.93 -13.65
C ILE A 81 -1.67 -6.84 -13.54
N ASN A 82 -1.14 -5.64 -13.32
CA ASN A 82 0.29 -5.48 -13.01
C ASN A 82 0.60 -6.10 -11.63
N PRO A 83 1.47 -7.11 -11.53
CA PRO A 83 1.73 -7.81 -10.27
C PRO A 83 2.27 -6.92 -9.15
N GLN A 84 3.08 -5.89 -9.49
CA GLN A 84 3.62 -4.98 -8.50
C GLN A 84 2.54 -4.04 -7.95
N VAL A 85 1.68 -3.49 -8.83
CA VAL A 85 0.54 -2.65 -8.42
C VAL A 85 -0.44 -3.44 -7.56
N ALA A 86 -0.79 -4.66 -7.98
CA ALA A 86 -1.67 -5.53 -7.22
C ALA A 86 -1.08 -5.86 -5.84
N HIS A 87 0.23 -6.14 -5.77
CA HIS A 87 0.90 -6.40 -4.51
C HIS A 87 0.82 -5.22 -3.54
N TYR A 88 1.20 -4.00 -3.97
CA TYR A 88 1.13 -2.83 -3.06
C TYR A 88 -0.30 -2.41 -2.73
N THR A 89 -1.24 -2.59 -3.65
CA THR A 89 -2.68 -2.38 -3.37
C THR A 89 -3.15 -3.35 -2.30
N GLY A 90 -2.80 -4.63 -2.42
CA GLY A 90 -3.11 -5.65 -1.42
C GLY A 90 -2.44 -5.41 -0.06
N GLN A 91 -1.20 -4.90 -0.03
CA GLN A 91 -0.54 -4.51 1.22
C GLN A 91 -1.18 -3.28 1.88
N ALA A 92 -1.63 -2.30 1.08
CA ALA A 92 -2.35 -1.14 1.59
C ALA A 92 -3.71 -1.54 2.18
N GLU A 93 -4.46 -2.41 1.48
CA GLU A 93 -5.69 -3.00 1.99
C GLU A 93 -5.42 -3.78 3.28
N LEU A 94 -4.37 -4.61 3.31
CA LEU A 94 -3.97 -5.39 4.49
C LEU A 94 -3.75 -4.51 5.73
N ALA A 95 -2.96 -3.44 5.60
CA ALA A 95 -2.72 -2.52 6.69
C ALA A 95 -4.02 -1.86 7.19
N GLN A 96 -4.88 -1.43 6.26
CA GLN A 96 -6.15 -0.79 6.58
C GLN A 96 -7.11 -1.74 7.32
N VAL A 97 -7.26 -2.99 6.87
CA VAL A 97 -8.16 -3.95 7.51
C VAL A 97 -7.64 -4.42 8.87
N ILE A 98 -6.31 -4.47 9.07
CA ILE A 98 -5.72 -4.72 10.39
C ILE A 98 -6.09 -3.60 11.36
N GLN A 99 -5.89 -2.35 10.97
CA GLN A 99 -6.20 -1.19 11.80
C GLN A 99 -7.69 -1.17 12.17
N GLN A 100 -8.57 -1.31 11.18
CA GLN A 100 -10.02 -1.39 11.41
C GLN A 100 -10.41 -2.55 12.33
N GLY A 101 -9.75 -3.71 12.20
CA GLY A 101 -10.02 -4.87 13.05
C GLY A 101 -9.56 -4.68 14.50
N LEU A 102 -8.41 -4.02 14.71
CA LEU A 102 -7.93 -3.67 16.05
C LEU A 102 -8.81 -2.60 16.69
N ASP A 103 -9.23 -1.58 15.94
CA ASP A 103 -10.14 -0.53 16.44
C ASP A 103 -11.51 -1.10 16.80
N ALA A 104 -12.08 -1.96 15.95
CA ALA A 104 -13.32 -2.68 16.24
C ALA A 104 -13.19 -3.48 17.54
N ARG A 105 -12.08 -4.20 17.72
CA ARG A 105 -11.81 -4.97 18.94
C ARG A 105 -11.69 -4.08 20.18
N LYS A 106 -10.97 -2.96 20.10
CA LYS A 106 -10.85 -1.97 21.19
C LYS A 106 -12.22 -1.38 21.56
N SER A 107 -13.10 -1.20 20.59
CA SER A 107 -14.47 -0.70 20.81
C SER A 107 -15.47 -1.76 21.29
N GLY A 108 -15.08 -3.04 21.36
CA GLY A 108 -15.94 -4.15 21.75
C GLY A 108 -16.83 -4.71 20.61
N ASP A 109 -16.63 -4.26 19.37
CA ASP A 109 -17.29 -4.81 18.17
C ASP A 109 -16.61 -6.12 17.73
N VAL A 110 -17.04 -7.23 18.35
CA VAL A 110 -16.49 -8.56 18.12
C VAL A 110 -16.73 -9.04 16.68
N ASP A 111 -17.89 -8.74 16.11
CA ASP A 111 -18.26 -9.20 14.77
C ASP A 111 -17.47 -8.43 13.70
N GLY A 112 -17.37 -7.10 13.85
CA GLY A 112 -16.52 -6.26 13.00
C GLY A 112 -15.04 -6.63 13.09
N ALA A 113 -14.53 -6.88 14.30
CA ALA A 113 -13.15 -7.30 14.51
C ALA A 113 -12.85 -8.66 13.85
N THR A 114 -13.75 -9.64 14.01
CA THR A 114 -13.65 -10.97 13.38
C THR A 114 -13.60 -10.84 11.86
N ALA A 115 -14.51 -10.07 11.26
CA ALA A 115 -14.58 -9.89 9.82
C ALA A 115 -13.33 -9.20 9.25
N LYS A 116 -12.87 -8.12 9.89
CA LYS A 116 -11.73 -7.33 9.43
C LYS A 116 -10.40 -8.06 9.62
N LEU A 117 -10.18 -8.68 10.77
CA LEU A 117 -8.96 -9.49 11.02
C LEU A 117 -8.97 -10.79 10.19
N GLY A 118 -10.14 -11.35 9.91
CA GLY A 118 -10.30 -12.47 8.97
C GLY A 118 -9.87 -12.10 7.55
N ARG A 119 -10.30 -10.94 7.06
CA ARG A 119 -9.84 -10.38 5.78
C ARG A 119 -8.33 -10.10 5.78
N ALA A 120 -7.79 -9.61 6.88
CA ALA A 120 -6.34 -9.41 7.03
C ALA A 120 -5.56 -10.72 6.86
N VAL A 121 -6.05 -11.82 7.46
CA VAL A 121 -5.42 -13.15 7.32
C VAL A 121 -5.45 -13.64 5.87
N GLN A 122 -6.57 -13.46 5.15
CA GLN A 122 -6.64 -13.79 3.72
C GLN A 122 -5.58 -13.05 2.91
N LEU A 123 -5.50 -11.72 3.09
CA LEU A 123 -4.58 -10.87 2.35
C LEU A 123 -3.11 -11.17 2.68
N ALA A 124 -2.79 -11.42 3.95
CA ALA A 124 -1.45 -11.81 4.37
C ALA A 124 -1.04 -13.17 3.78
N SER A 125 -1.95 -14.13 3.75
CA SER A 125 -1.73 -15.45 3.16
C SER A 125 -1.56 -15.37 1.64
N ALA A 126 -2.44 -14.65 0.94
CA ALA A 126 -2.41 -14.50 -0.51
C ALA A 126 -1.16 -13.75 -1.01
N SER A 127 -0.68 -12.77 -0.23
CA SER A 127 0.53 -12.01 -0.55
C SER A 127 1.84 -12.66 -0.09
N GLY A 128 1.78 -13.81 0.60
CA GLY A 128 2.97 -14.47 1.16
C GLY A 128 3.66 -13.68 2.27
N ASN A 129 2.97 -12.74 2.92
CA ASN A 129 3.52 -11.93 4.00
C ASN A 129 3.55 -12.73 5.32
N THR A 130 4.54 -13.63 5.43
CA THR A 130 4.67 -14.57 6.56
C THR A 130 4.87 -13.88 7.91
N ASP A 131 5.49 -12.70 7.92
CA ASP A 131 5.73 -11.97 9.17
C ASP A 131 4.44 -11.36 9.72
N THR A 132 3.63 -10.72 8.86
CA THR A 132 2.31 -10.23 9.27
C THR A 132 1.37 -11.38 9.63
N ALA A 133 1.41 -12.50 8.91
CA ALA A 133 0.63 -13.69 9.25
C ALA A 133 0.96 -14.24 10.65
N LYS A 134 2.25 -14.28 11.02
CA LYS A 134 2.68 -14.68 12.38
C LYS A 134 2.19 -13.73 13.46
N LEU A 135 2.17 -12.42 13.19
CA LEU A 135 1.64 -11.42 14.12
C LEU A 135 0.13 -11.52 14.26
N LEU A 136 -0.60 -11.71 13.16
CA LEU A 136 -2.05 -11.94 13.18
C LEU A 136 -2.41 -13.19 13.99
N ALA A 137 -1.64 -14.27 13.84
CA ALA A 137 -1.84 -15.50 14.62
C ALA A 137 -1.64 -15.32 16.14
N LYS A 138 -1.10 -14.19 16.61
CA LYS A 138 -1.07 -13.84 18.03
C LYS A 138 -2.37 -13.25 18.53
N VAL A 139 -3.12 -12.56 17.66
CA VAL A 139 -4.37 -11.85 18.00
C VAL A 139 -5.61 -12.68 17.69
N VAL A 140 -5.53 -13.54 16.66
CA VAL A 140 -6.64 -14.40 16.24
C VAL A 140 -6.19 -15.86 16.12
N ASP A 141 -7.12 -16.77 16.37
CA ASP A 141 -7.01 -18.18 16.02
C ASP A 141 -7.53 -18.37 14.60
N VAL A 142 -6.63 -18.76 13.69
CA VAL A 142 -6.98 -18.97 12.28
C VAL A 142 -7.60 -20.35 12.10
N VAL A 143 -8.85 -20.39 11.62
CA VAL A 143 -9.55 -21.64 11.28
C VAL A 143 -9.33 -21.96 9.80
N ASP A 144 -9.49 -20.97 8.94
CA ASP A 144 -9.25 -21.08 7.50
C ASP A 144 -8.68 -19.75 6.98
N ALA A 145 -7.42 -19.77 6.56
CA ALA A 145 -6.75 -18.58 6.03
C ALA A 145 -7.26 -18.17 4.65
N ALA A 146 -7.65 -19.13 3.80
CA ALA A 146 -8.14 -18.86 2.46
C ALA A 146 -9.57 -18.29 2.48
N ALA A 147 -10.42 -18.83 3.35
CA ALA A 147 -11.76 -18.30 3.59
C ALA A 147 -11.79 -17.12 4.57
N GLY A 148 -10.67 -16.78 5.23
CA GLY A 148 -10.59 -15.69 6.22
C GLY A 148 -11.41 -15.95 7.48
N THR A 149 -11.65 -17.23 7.80
CA THR A 149 -12.41 -17.61 8.98
C THR A 149 -11.46 -17.62 10.18
N VAL A 150 -11.70 -16.75 11.14
CA VAL A 150 -10.88 -16.59 12.34
C VAL A 150 -11.76 -16.50 13.59
N ARG A 151 -11.17 -16.78 14.75
CA ARG A 151 -11.78 -16.48 16.04
C ARG A 151 -10.87 -15.53 16.81
N LEU A 152 -11.44 -14.49 17.42
CA LEU A 152 -10.67 -13.61 18.28
C LEU A 152 -10.19 -14.38 19.51
N LYS A 153 -8.92 -14.18 19.89
CA LYS A 153 -8.45 -14.73 21.15
C LYS A 153 -9.03 -13.95 22.32
N ALA A 154 -9.49 -14.68 23.33
CA ALA A 154 -10.08 -14.11 24.53
C ALA A 154 -9.09 -13.27 25.35
N LYS A 155 -7.79 -13.60 25.27
CA LYS A 155 -6.70 -12.82 25.86
C LYS A 155 -5.65 -12.60 24.79
N VAL A 156 -5.39 -11.33 24.49
CA VAL A 156 -4.27 -10.89 23.67
C VAL A 156 -3.48 -9.94 24.52
N GLU A 157 -2.17 -10.10 24.54
CA GLU A 157 -1.27 -9.19 25.23
C GLU A 157 -1.31 -7.83 24.51
N GLU A 158 -1.43 -6.74 25.26
CA GLU A 158 -1.46 -5.38 24.69
C GLU A 158 -0.22 -5.11 23.83
N ALA A 159 0.92 -5.68 24.23
CA ALA A 159 2.17 -5.62 23.48
C ALA A 159 2.09 -6.29 22.09
N ASP A 160 1.32 -7.37 21.94
CA ASP A 160 1.15 -8.04 20.65
C ASP A 160 0.24 -7.26 19.71
N GLU A 161 -0.78 -6.58 20.24
CA GLU A 161 -1.63 -5.65 19.48
C GLU A 161 -0.86 -4.43 19.01
N MET A 162 -0.11 -3.77 19.91
CA MET A 162 0.74 -2.64 19.53
C MET A 162 1.81 -3.04 18.52
N THR A 163 2.36 -4.25 18.64
CA THR A 163 3.33 -4.78 17.67
C THR A 163 2.68 -4.98 16.30
N LEU A 164 1.48 -5.55 16.26
CA LEU A 164 0.74 -5.75 15.01
C LEU A 164 0.38 -4.40 14.37
N GLU A 165 -0.13 -3.45 15.14
CA GLU A 165 -0.47 -2.09 14.69
C GLU A 165 0.76 -1.41 14.08
N THR A 166 1.89 -1.42 14.78
CA THR A 166 3.14 -0.80 14.31
C THR A 166 3.69 -1.47 13.05
N ARG A 167 3.69 -2.81 13.00
CA ARG A 167 4.28 -3.56 11.89
C ARG A 167 3.34 -3.74 10.70
N SER A 168 2.04 -3.51 10.85
CA SER A 168 1.05 -3.61 9.76
C SER A 168 1.35 -2.67 8.59
N THR A 169 1.99 -1.53 8.87
CA THR A 169 2.42 -0.55 7.87
C THR A 169 3.70 -0.94 7.12
N LYS A 170 4.38 -2.00 7.56
CA LYS A 170 5.61 -2.51 6.92
C LYS A 170 5.24 -3.46 5.79
N THR A 171 5.44 -3.01 4.57
CA THR A 171 5.20 -3.81 3.36
C THR A 171 6.39 -4.71 3.01
N VAL A 172 6.13 -5.91 2.51
CA VAL A 172 7.17 -6.78 1.93
C VAL A 172 7.43 -6.37 0.48
N ARG A 173 8.70 -6.34 0.07
CA ARG A 173 9.09 -5.97 -1.28
C ARG A 173 8.84 -7.09 -2.29
N VAL A 174 8.43 -6.75 -3.50
CA VAL A 174 8.43 -7.69 -4.64
C VAL A 174 9.89 -7.93 -5.06
N LYS A 175 10.33 -9.19 -5.11
CA LYS A 175 11.60 -9.54 -5.77
C LYS A 175 11.36 -9.53 -7.28
N LYS A 176 12.21 -8.80 -8.04
CA LYS A 176 12.25 -8.87 -9.50
C LYS A 176 12.73 -10.25 -9.96
#